data_AF-A0A1Y3WJ31-F1
#
_entry.id   AF-A0A1Y3WJ31-F1
#
_cell.length_a   1.000
_cell.length_b   1.000
_cell.length_c   1.000
_cell.angle_alpha   90.00
_cell.angle_beta   90.00
_cell.angle_gamma   90.00
#
_symmetry.space_group_name_H-M   'P 1'
#
loop_
_entity.id
_entity.type
_entity.pdbx_description
1 polymer ?
#
loop_
_entity_poly.entity_id
_entity_poly.type
_entity_poly.pdbx_seq_one_letter_code
_entity_poly.pdbx_strand_id
1 'polypeptide(L)'
;MERNSNVYQAYVRILQEELIPAMGCTEPIAIAYAAAKAREVLEAMPDRVEIGVSSNIIKNVKSVVVPNTDGLKGIEAAAAAGIVAGQADKALEVISSVTSEQKAGMHRFLESTPIQVEAVDNGQIFDILVRLTAGEKTAFVRIAQYHTNIVHIEKDGQVLLDIPVEESGTACGHEGSAPTEEGLAGRDLLTIADILDFADSCELDDIRPVLDTQIQYNTQISEEGLLGDYGANIGSTMLKFYGDDVRNRAIAKAAAGSDARMSGCELPVVINSGSGNQGITVSVPVIEYAKALAVPKDRLYRALAVSNLIAIHEKSGIGRLSAYCGAVSAGCAAGCGIAYLQGADYKAIAHTLVNALAIVSGIICDGAKPSCAAKIASSVEAGIMGYHMYLNGQQFRAGDGIVTKGVENTIRNVSQLGREGMRETDKEIVKIMLQGQ
;
A
#
# COMPACT_ATOMS: atom_id res chain seq x y z
N MET A 1 2.66 -25.24 13.45
CA MET A 1 3.45 -24.25 14.21
C MET A 1 3.01 -24.14 15.68
N GLU A 2 3.95 -24.11 16.64
CA GLU A 2 3.63 -23.85 18.05
C GLU A 2 3.36 -22.37 18.32
N ARG A 3 2.28 -22.04 19.05
CA ARG A 3 1.86 -20.66 19.36
C ARG A 3 2.95 -19.83 20.04
N ASN A 4 3.77 -20.45 20.90
CA ASN A 4 4.83 -19.77 21.65
C ASN A 4 6.15 -19.66 20.87
N SER A 5 6.21 -20.19 19.64
CA SER A 5 7.42 -20.09 18.82
C SER A 5 7.66 -18.66 18.32
N ASN A 6 8.93 -18.30 18.11
CA ASN A 6 9.29 -16.98 17.59
C ASN A 6 8.65 -16.71 16.22
N VAL A 7 8.60 -17.72 15.33
CA VAL A 7 8.02 -17.60 13.99
C VAL A 7 6.53 -17.28 14.05
N TYR A 8 5.78 -17.99 14.91
CA TYR A 8 4.36 -17.71 15.11
C TYR A 8 4.11 -16.27 15.56
N GLN A 9 4.82 -15.85 16.61
CA GLN A 9 4.65 -14.52 17.18
C GLN A 9 5.08 -13.42 16.21
N ALA A 10 6.11 -13.67 15.38
CA ALA A 10 6.49 -12.77 14.30
C ALA A 10 5.36 -12.60 13.29
N TYR A 11 4.70 -13.68 12.86
CA TYR A 11 3.67 -13.59 11.82
C TYR A 11 2.41 -12.88 12.31
N VAL A 12 1.97 -13.12 13.55
CA VAL A 12 0.86 -12.38 14.17
C VAL A 12 1.19 -10.89 14.24
N ARG A 13 2.40 -10.54 14.70
CA ARG A 13 2.85 -9.14 14.80
C ARG A 13 2.93 -8.48 13.44
N ILE A 14 3.49 -9.15 12.44
CA ILE A 14 3.56 -8.67 11.06
C ILE A 14 2.15 -8.36 10.53
N LEU A 15 1.17 -9.24 10.76
CA LEU A 15 -0.21 -8.96 10.38
C LEU A 15 -0.77 -7.72 11.10
N GLN A 16 -0.50 -7.55 12.39
CA GLN A 16 -0.96 -6.37 13.15
C GLN A 16 -0.29 -5.06 12.70
N GLU A 17 0.99 -5.11 12.33
CA GLU A 17 1.75 -3.96 11.83
C GLU A 17 1.36 -3.57 10.40
N GLU A 18 1.06 -4.54 9.54
CA GLU A 18 0.86 -4.30 8.11
C GLU A 18 -0.61 -4.15 7.71
N LEU A 19 -1.55 -4.60 8.54
CA LEU A 19 -3.00 -4.52 8.29
C LEU A 19 -3.63 -3.42 9.15
N ILE A 20 -3.37 -2.17 8.76
CA ILE A 20 -3.87 -0.98 9.46
C ILE A 20 -4.94 -0.26 8.60
N PRO A 21 -6.05 0.22 9.19
CA PRO A 21 -6.98 1.11 8.52
C PRO A 21 -6.32 2.39 7.99
N ALA A 22 -6.68 2.80 6.78
CA ALA A 22 -6.26 4.06 6.19
C ALA A 22 -7.33 4.62 5.23
N MET A 23 -7.31 5.94 5.05
CA MET A 23 -8.18 6.67 4.14
C MET A 23 -7.39 7.09 2.89
N GLY A 24 -8.00 7.05 1.71
CA GLY A 24 -7.33 7.48 0.47
C GLY A 24 -5.96 6.84 0.23
N CYS A 25 -5.09 7.51 -0.54
CA CYS A 25 -3.69 7.11 -0.68
C CYS A 25 -2.91 7.47 0.59
N THR A 26 -1.98 6.64 1.04
CA THR A 26 -1.32 6.83 2.35
C THR A 26 -0.34 8.00 2.34
N GLU A 27 0.30 8.29 1.21
CA GLU A 27 1.23 9.40 1.03
C GLU A 27 0.58 10.79 1.15
N PRO A 28 -0.54 11.13 0.49
CA PRO A 28 -1.21 12.41 0.75
C PRO A 28 -1.72 12.50 2.20
N ILE A 29 -2.17 11.39 2.79
CA ILE A 29 -2.56 11.37 4.19
C ILE A 29 -1.38 11.64 5.13
N ALA A 30 -0.19 11.12 4.83
CA ALA A 30 1.01 11.41 5.62
C ALA A 30 1.40 12.89 5.53
N ILE A 31 1.22 13.53 4.36
CA ILE A 31 1.40 14.99 4.22
C ILE A 31 0.37 15.74 5.05
N ALA A 32 -0.91 15.35 4.97
CA ALA A 32 -1.97 15.94 5.79
C ALA A 32 -1.69 15.76 7.29
N TYR A 33 -1.16 14.61 7.70
CA TYR A 33 -0.77 14.31 9.07
C TYR A 33 0.38 15.20 9.55
N ALA A 34 1.46 15.31 8.76
CA ALA A 34 2.57 16.21 9.06
C ALA A 34 2.10 17.67 9.18
N ALA A 35 1.24 18.11 8.27
CA ALA A 35 0.72 19.47 8.25
C ALA A 35 -0.24 19.77 9.41
N ALA A 36 -1.09 18.81 9.78
CA ALA A 36 -1.95 18.90 10.97
C ALA A 36 -1.11 18.98 12.25
N LYS A 37 -0.07 18.16 12.38
CA LYS A 37 0.83 18.20 13.53
C LYS A 37 1.60 19.53 13.59
N ALA A 38 2.11 20.02 12.46
CA ALA A 38 2.77 21.32 12.41
C ALA A 38 1.80 22.46 12.80
N ARG A 39 0.53 22.38 12.39
CA ARG A 39 -0.51 23.35 12.74
C ARG A 39 -0.85 23.35 14.23
N GLU A 40 -0.87 22.18 14.86
CA GLU A 40 -1.04 22.00 16.30
C GLU A 40 0.11 22.64 17.07
N VAL A 41 1.36 22.40 16.66
CA VAL A 41 2.57 22.98 17.27
C VAL A 41 2.61 24.50 17.11
N LEU A 42 2.24 25.02 15.92
CA LEU A 42 2.21 26.45 15.63
C LEU A 42 1.16 27.21 16.46
N GLU A 43 0.05 26.55 16.83
CA GLU A 43 -1.09 27.13 17.56
C GLU A 43 -1.74 28.34 16.85
N ALA A 44 -1.39 28.63 15.60
CA ALA A 44 -1.95 29.71 14.78
C ALA A 44 -2.15 29.30 13.31
N MET A 45 -3.08 29.96 12.61
CA MET A 45 -3.30 29.68 11.19
C MET A 45 -2.13 30.26 10.39
N PRO A 46 -1.43 29.45 9.57
CA PRO A 46 -0.26 29.93 8.86
C PRO A 46 -0.64 30.90 7.73
N ASP A 47 0.24 31.87 7.48
CA ASP A 47 0.21 32.77 6.32
C ASP A 47 1.18 32.34 5.21
N ARG A 48 2.06 31.36 5.49
CA ARG A 48 2.96 30.74 4.52
C ARG A 48 3.23 29.27 4.86
N VAL A 49 3.28 28.44 3.83
CA VAL A 49 3.54 26.99 3.93
C VAL A 49 4.69 26.60 3.00
N GLU A 50 5.70 25.93 3.54
CA GLU A 50 6.81 25.34 2.77
C GLU A 50 6.82 23.83 2.98
N ILE A 51 6.85 23.07 1.89
CA ILE A 51 6.76 21.61 1.89
C ILE A 51 7.92 21.05 1.09
N GLY A 52 8.78 20.27 1.74
CA GLY A 52 9.79 19.45 1.10
C GLY A 52 9.34 18.00 1.09
N VAL A 53 9.31 17.35 -0.08
CA VAL A 53 8.96 15.91 -0.17
C VAL A 53 9.92 15.16 -1.08
N SER A 54 10.18 13.89 -0.75
CA SER A 54 10.98 13.03 -1.62
C SER A 54 10.30 12.80 -2.98
N SER A 55 11.09 12.56 -4.03
CA SER A 55 10.59 12.33 -5.39
C SER A 55 9.55 11.20 -5.50
N ASN A 56 9.68 10.17 -4.65
CA ASN A 56 8.71 9.07 -4.60
C ASN A 56 7.34 9.51 -4.07
N ILE A 57 7.31 10.43 -3.11
CA ILE A 57 6.07 11.00 -2.60
C ILE A 57 5.43 11.91 -3.65
N ILE A 58 6.23 12.72 -4.36
CA ILE A 58 5.73 13.53 -5.48
C ILE A 58 5.02 12.64 -6.51
N LYS A 59 5.68 11.56 -6.94
CA LYS A 59 5.10 10.57 -7.86
C LYS A 59 3.74 10.06 -7.38
N ASN A 60 3.63 9.67 -6.10
CA ASN A 60 2.41 9.06 -5.58
C ASN A 60 1.28 10.07 -5.33
N VAL A 61 1.60 11.32 -5.00
CA VAL A 61 0.60 12.31 -4.60
C VAL A 61 0.13 13.18 -5.76
N LYS A 62 0.95 13.38 -6.80
CA LYS A 62 0.71 14.39 -7.86
C LYS A 62 -0.68 14.35 -8.51
N SER A 63 -1.25 13.16 -8.74
CA SER A 63 -2.48 13.01 -9.52
C SER A 63 -3.67 12.46 -8.74
N VAL A 64 -3.48 12.11 -7.47
CA VAL A 64 -4.51 11.45 -6.66
C VAL A 64 -5.45 12.47 -6.03
N VAL A 65 -6.73 12.10 -5.92
CA VAL A 65 -7.72 12.86 -5.16
C VAL A 65 -7.47 12.67 -3.67
N VAL A 66 -7.46 13.77 -2.92
CA VAL A 66 -7.39 13.73 -1.46
C VAL A 66 -8.81 13.46 -0.93
N PRO A 67 -9.02 12.48 -0.03
CA PRO A 67 -10.34 12.24 0.55
C PRO A 67 -10.85 13.43 1.34
N ASN A 68 -12.17 13.59 1.45
CA ASN A 68 -12.79 14.65 2.25
C ASN A 68 -12.46 16.09 1.83
N THR A 69 -12.04 16.31 0.57
CA THR A 69 -11.68 17.64 0.05
C THR A 69 -12.46 18.04 -1.21
N ASP A 70 -13.63 17.46 -1.45
CA ASP A 70 -14.50 17.73 -2.61
C ASP A 70 -13.74 17.71 -3.96
N GLY A 71 -12.84 16.74 -4.12
CA GLY A 71 -12.15 16.48 -5.39
C GLY A 71 -10.81 17.20 -5.57
N LEU A 72 -10.33 17.96 -4.57
CA LEU A 72 -8.97 18.52 -4.61
C LEU A 72 -7.89 17.42 -4.74
N LYS A 73 -6.79 17.75 -5.40
CA LYS A 73 -5.71 16.82 -5.77
C LYS A 73 -4.34 17.40 -5.45
N GLY A 74 -3.36 16.54 -5.23
CA GLY A 74 -1.97 16.94 -5.09
C GLY A 74 -1.51 17.26 -3.67
N ILE A 75 -0.27 17.72 -3.57
CA ILE A 75 0.46 17.92 -2.29
C ILE A 75 -0.11 19.11 -1.52
N GLU A 76 -0.40 20.19 -2.24
CA GLU A 76 -0.95 21.43 -1.72
C GLU A 76 -2.32 21.17 -1.10
N ALA A 77 -3.17 20.41 -1.79
CA ALA A 77 -4.48 20.00 -1.30
C ALA A 77 -4.37 19.15 -0.03
N ALA A 78 -3.44 18.19 0.01
CA ALA A 78 -3.22 17.34 1.17
C ALA A 78 -2.77 18.15 2.40
N ALA A 79 -1.82 19.07 2.21
CA ALA A 79 -1.35 19.95 3.27
C ALA A 79 -2.46 20.90 3.76
N ALA A 80 -3.21 21.52 2.85
CA ALA A 80 -4.33 22.39 3.20
C ALA A 80 -5.41 21.63 4.00
N ALA A 81 -5.71 20.39 3.63
CA ALA A 81 -6.66 19.55 4.35
C ALA A 81 -6.19 19.28 5.79
N GLY A 82 -4.91 18.93 5.96
CA GLY A 82 -4.29 18.76 7.27
C GLY A 82 -4.31 20.02 8.13
N ILE A 83 -3.96 21.17 7.56
CA ILE A 83 -3.89 22.46 8.27
C ILE A 83 -5.28 22.96 8.69
N VAL A 84 -6.29 22.83 7.82
CA VAL A 84 -7.63 23.40 8.07
C VAL A 84 -8.49 22.48 8.93
N ALA A 85 -8.40 21.17 8.74
CA ALA A 85 -9.36 20.22 9.32
C ALA A 85 -8.72 19.00 10.01
N GLY A 86 -7.40 18.84 9.91
CA GLY A 86 -6.73 17.63 10.38
C GLY A 86 -6.78 17.45 11.89
N GLN A 87 -7.01 16.21 12.32
CA GLN A 87 -6.97 15.74 13.70
C GLN A 87 -5.73 14.86 13.87
N ALA A 88 -4.62 15.45 14.32
CA ALA A 88 -3.32 14.78 14.29
C ALA A 88 -3.25 13.52 15.19
N ASP A 89 -4.09 13.40 16.21
CA ASP A 89 -4.22 12.21 17.05
C ASP A 89 -4.73 10.97 16.28
N LYS A 90 -5.36 11.17 15.12
CA LYS A 90 -5.88 10.08 14.26
C LYS A 90 -4.88 9.55 13.23
N ALA A 91 -3.66 10.08 13.13
CA ALA A 91 -2.61 9.60 12.22
C ALA A 91 -3.08 9.36 10.76
N LEU A 92 -3.21 8.11 10.30
CA LEU A 92 -3.66 7.78 8.93
C LEU A 92 -5.16 8.01 8.67
N GLU A 93 -5.89 8.41 9.70
CA GLU A 93 -7.28 8.88 9.64
C GLU A 93 -7.37 10.37 9.97
N VAL A 94 -6.29 11.14 9.87
CA VAL A 94 -6.19 12.57 10.23
C VAL A 94 -7.32 13.44 9.65
N ILE A 95 -7.82 13.11 8.46
CA ILE A 95 -8.92 13.83 7.80
C ILE A 95 -10.18 12.97 7.66
N SER A 96 -10.43 12.01 8.55
CA SER A 96 -11.62 11.14 8.49
C SER A 96 -12.92 11.84 8.93
N SER A 97 -12.84 13.06 9.49
CA SER A 97 -14.00 13.80 10.00
C SER A 97 -13.90 15.29 9.61
N VAL A 98 -14.30 15.63 8.39
CA VAL A 98 -14.25 16.99 7.84
C VAL A 98 -15.67 17.52 7.59
N THR A 99 -15.99 18.69 8.13
CA THR A 99 -17.29 19.34 7.89
C THR A 99 -17.31 20.11 6.58
N SER A 100 -18.50 20.37 6.01
CA SER A 100 -18.64 21.17 4.79
C SER A 100 -18.05 22.58 4.92
N GLU A 101 -18.09 23.18 6.13
CA GLU A 101 -17.47 24.48 6.40
C GLU A 101 -15.93 24.40 6.35
N GLN A 102 -15.36 23.33 6.89
CA GLN A 102 -13.92 23.06 6.80
C GLN A 102 -13.49 22.79 5.35
N LYS A 103 -14.28 22.05 4.56
CA LYS A 103 -14.03 21.86 3.11
C LYS A 103 -13.98 23.21 2.38
N ALA A 104 -14.97 24.08 2.61
CA ALA A 104 -14.96 25.45 2.07
C ALA A 104 -13.76 26.28 2.58
N GLY A 105 -13.32 26.04 3.82
CA GLY A 105 -12.11 26.63 4.40
C GLY A 105 -10.83 26.22 3.66
N MET A 106 -10.73 24.96 3.23
CA MET A 106 -9.58 24.46 2.44
C MET A 106 -9.46 25.19 1.11
N HIS A 107 -10.57 25.40 0.41
CA HIS A 107 -10.58 26.17 -0.85
C HIS A 107 -10.09 27.60 -0.63
N ARG A 108 -10.63 28.31 0.38
CA ARG A 108 -10.17 29.68 0.71
C ARG A 108 -8.69 29.72 1.10
N PHE A 109 -8.23 28.72 1.84
CA PHE A 109 -6.83 28.63 2.26
C PHE A 109 -5.90 28.48 1.06
N LEU A 110 -6.23 27.58 0.13
CA LEU A 110 -5.47 27.38 -1.12
C LEU A 110 -5.44 28.62 -2.02
N GLU A 111 -6.49 29.44 -2.00
CA GLU A 111 -6.55 30.69 -2.80
C GLU A 111 -5.75 31.84 -2.18
N SER A 112 -5.62 31.88 -0.85
CA SER A 112 -5.11 33.05 -0.12
C SER A 112 -3.74 32.86 0.50
N THR A 113 -3.29 31.61 0.70
CA THR A 113 -2.05 31.29 1.40
C THR A 113 -1.02 30.72 0.43
N PRO A 114 0.15 31.34 0.28
CA PRO A 114 1.24 30.79 -0.51
C PRO A 114 1.70 29.43 0.03
N ILE A 115 1.62 28.41 -0.82
CA ILE A 115 2.15 27.07 -0.56
C ILE A 115 3.27 26.81 -1.57
N GLN A 116 4.49 26.59 -1.06
CA GLN A 116 5.65 26.24 -1.87
C GLN A 116 5.97 24.76 -1.67
N VAL A 117 6.05 24.02 -2.77
CA VAL A 117 6.39 22.59 -2.77
C VAL A 117 7.72 22.40 -3.50
N GLU A 118 8.65 21.68 -2.88
CA GLU A 118 9.94 21.34 -3.47
C GLU A 118 10.26 19.85 -3.33
N ALA A 119 10.99 19.33 -4.31
CA ALA A 119 11.57 17.99 -4.24
C ALA A 119 12.84 18.04 -3.40
N VAL A 120 12.91 17.19 -2.37
CA VAL A 120 14.11 17.05 -1.54
C VAL A 120 14.77 15.69 -1.75
N ASP A 121 16.10 15.68 -1.62
CA ASP A 121 16.90 14.45 -1.58
C ASP A 121 17.83 14.51 -0.36
N ASN A 122 17.32 14.02 0.77
CA ASN A 122 18.06 13.93 2.03
C ASN A 122 18.57 12.50 2.27
N GLY A 123 18.77 11.71 1.21
CA GLY A 123 19.16 10.30 1.33
C GLY A 123 18.04 9.38 1.84
N GLN A 124 16.80 9.85 1.87
CA GLN A 124 15.62 9.12 2.35
C GLN A 124 14.60 8.93 1.23
N ILE A 125 14.15 7.69 1.04
CA ILE A 125 13.13 7.36 0.04
C ILE A 125 11.76 7.92 0.44
N PHE A 126 11.46 7.90 1.74
CA PHE A 126 10.25 8.49 2.33
C PHE A 126 10.66 9.66 3.23
N ASP A 127 10.42 10.89 2.80
CA ASP A 127 10.72 12.10 3.58
C ASP A 127 9.69 13.18 3.29
N ILE A 128 9.09 13.73 4.35
CA ILE A 128 8.11 14.81 4.32
C ILE A 128 8.56 15.85 5.34
N LEU A 129 8.78 17.07 4.88
CA LEU A 129 9.15 18.23 5.66
C LEU A 129 8.04 19.27 5.50
N VAL A 130 7.44 19.71 6.60
CA VAL A 130 6.42 20.77 6.58
C VAL A 130 6.85 21.87 7.52
N ARG A 131 7.04 23.08 6.96
CA ARG A 131 7.27 24.31 7.72
C ARG A 131 6.07 25.23 7.55
N LEU A 132 5.53 25.69 8.67
CA LEU A 132 4.42 26.63 8.73
C LEU A 132 4.91 27.92 9.39
N THR A 133 4.51 29.07 8.83
CA THR A 133 4.82 30.41 9.38
C THR A 133 3.53 31.18 9.61
N ALA A 134 3.45 31.91 10.73
CA ALA A 134 2.38 32.86 11.05
C ALA A 134 2.99 34.11 11.70
N GLY A 135 3.19 35.18 10.91
CA GLY A 135 3.95 36.35 11.35
C GLY A 135 5.38 35.99 11.72
N GLU A 136 5.73 36.16 12.99
CA GLU A 136 7.06 35.80 13.53
C GLU A 136 7.13 34.35 14.06
N LYS A 137 5.99 33.66 14.17
CA LYS A 137 5.94 32.29 14.71
C LYS A 137 6.19 31.27 13.63
N THR A 138 6.91 30.21 13.98
CA THR A 138 7.22 29.10 13.06
C THR A 138 7.04 27.75 13.74
N ALA A 139 6.60 26.77 12.96
CA ALA A 139 6.59 25.37 13.36
C ALA A 139 7.12 24.51 12.21
N PHE A 140 7.89 23.49 12.54
CA PHE A 140 8.47 22.56 11.59
C PHE A 140 8.29 21.13 12.07
N VAL A 141 7.83 20.26 11.17
CA VAL A 141 7.64 18.84 11.42
C VAL A 141 8.25 18.05 10.27
N ARG A 142 8.99 16.97 10.61
CA ARG A 142 9.52 16.01 9.64
C ARG A 142 8.99 14.61 9.93
N ILE A 143 8.50 13.95 8.89
CA ILE A 143 8.19 12.51 8.87
C ILE A 143 9.18 11.83 7.93
N ALA A 144 9.89 10.81 8.40
CA ALA A 144 10.87 10.08 7.60
C ALA A 144 10.75 8.56 7.78
N GLN A 145 11.23 7.79 6.80
CA GLN A 145 11.21 6.32 6.73
C GLN A 145 9.80 5.72 6.54
N TYR A 146 8.79 6.10 7.34
CA TYR A 146 7.43 5.60 7.20
C TYR A 146 6.33 6.59 7.57
N HIS A 147 5.11 6.35 7.05
CA HIS A 147 3.99 7.31 6.97
C HIS A 147 3.59 8.01 8.27
N THR A 148 3.86 7.42 9.43
CA THR A 148 3.46 7.96 10.75
C THR A 148 4.66 8.30 11.65
N ASN A 149 5.88 8.12 11.17
CA ASN A 149 7.11 8.28 11.96
C ASN A 149 7.56 9.73 12.02
N ILE A 150 7.03 10.51 12.98
CA ILE A 150 7.53 11.86 13.22
C ILE A 150 8.92 11.76 13.87
N VAL A 151 9.94 12.21 13.16
CA VAL A 151 11.34 12.16 13.60
C VAL A 151 11.84 13.51 14.11
N HIS A 152 11.18 14.61 13.73
CA HIS A 152 11.60 15.94 14.16
C HIS A 152 10.41 16.87 14.35
N ILE A 153 10.43 17.66 15.44
CA ILE A 153 9.47 18.74 15.71
C ILE A 153 10.24 19.94 16.26
N GLU A 154 10.00 21.12 15.70
CA GLU A 154 10.60 22.39 16.11
C GLU A 154 9.52 23.49 16.16
N LYS A 155 9.60 24.38 17.17
CA LYS A 155 8.75 25.57 17.33
C LYS A 155 9.62 26.79 17.61
N ASP A 156 9.49 27.83 16.80
CA ASP A 156 10.24 29.09 16.97
C ASP A 156 11.76 28.89 17.14
N GLY A 157 12.33 27.93 16.39
CA GLY A 157 13.75 27.56 16.49
C GLY A 157 14.11 26.64 17.67
N GLN A 158 13.16 26.33 18.56
CA GLN A 158 13.34 25.39 19.66
C GLN A 158 12.95 23.96 19.23
N VAL A 159 13.91 23.05 19.27
CA VAL A 159 13.68 21.62 19.00
C VAL A 159 12.93 20.98 20.16
N LEU A 160 11.78 20.36 19.85
CA LEU A 160 10.91 19.65 20.80
C LEU A 160 11.08 18.13 20.70
N LEU A 161 11.42 17.63 19.50
CA LEU A 161 11.70 16.23 19.22
C LEU A 161 12.79 16.16 18.15
N ASP A 162 13.78 15.30 18.36
CA ASP A 162 14.80 14.99 17.35
C ASP A 162 15.24 13.53 17.51
N ILE A 163 14.82 12.71 16.57
CA ILE A 163 15.14 11.29 16.48
C ILE A 163 16.10 11.13 15.29
N PRO A 164 17.31 10.57 15.50
CA PRO A 164 18.23 10.31 14.41
C PRO A 164 17.59 9.44 13.33
N VAL A 165 17.70 9.88 12.08
CA VAL A 165 17.27 9.10 10.92
C VAL A 165 18.52 8.48 10.32
N GLU A 166 18.68 7.17 10.44
CA GLU A 166 19.76 6.48 9.75
C GLU A 166 19.58 6.61 8.24
N GLU A 167 20.66 6.89 7.51
CA GLU A 167 20.66 6.79 6.06
C GLU A 167 20.30 5.36 5.66
N SER A 168 19.32 5.19 4.78
CA SER A 168 19.07 3.90 4.14
C SER A 168 20.30 3.55 3.31
N GLY A 169 21.25 2.84 3.93
CA GLY A 169 22.58 2.59 3.40
C GLY A 169 22.53 1.93 2.03
N THR A 170 23.26 2.53 1.08
CA THR A 170 23.70 1.87 -0.14
C THR A 170 24.67 0.76 0.25
N ALA A 171 24.17 -0.48 0.40
CA ALA A 171 25.02 -1.65 0.61
C ALA A 171 25.71 -2.04 -0.71
N CYS A 172 26.77 -1.29 -1.06
CA CYS A 172 27.79 -1.73 -1.99
C CYS A 172 28.68 -2.75 -1.27
N GLY A 173 28.40 -4.04 -1.44
CA GLY A 173 29.38 -5.10 -1.23
C GLY A 173 29.14 -6.03 -0.04
N HIS A 174 29.20 -7.32 -0.35
CA HIS A 174 29.29 -8.51 0.48
C HIS A 174 27.97 -9.21 0.83
N GLU A 175 28.05 -10.53 0.67
CA GLU A 175 26.98 -11.51 0.60
C GLU A 175 26.18 -11.60 1.91
N GLY A 176 24.86 -11.61 1.80
CA GLY A 176 24.02 -12.38 2.73
C GLY A 176 23.06 -11.64 3.66
N SER A 177 23.05 -10.32 3.77
CA SER A 177 22.08 -9.63 4.64
C SER A 177 21.62 -8.30 4.05
N ALA A 178 20.33 -8.21 3.70
CA ALA A 178 19.68 -6.95 3.41
C ALA A 178 19.69 -6.07 4.68
N PRO A 179 19.86 -4.74 4.58
CA PRO A 179 19.79 -3.86 5.75
C PRO A 179 18.40 -3.96 6.36
N THR A 180 18.31 -4.27 7.65
CA THR A 180 17.08 -4.19 8.43
C THR A 180 16.84 -2.73 8.79
N GLU A 181 15.83 -2.09 8.19
CA GLU A 181 15.26 -0.87 8.78
C GLU A 181 14.76 -1.24 10.19
N GLU A 182 15.16 -0.51 11.23
CA GLU A 182 14.95 -0.84 12.65
C GLU A 182 13.47 -0.91 13.11
N GLY A 183 12.49 -0.86 12.19
CA GLY A 183 11.06 -1.13 12.42
C GLY A 183 10.49 -2.38 11.74
N LEU A 184 11.33 -3.23 11.13
CA LEU A 184 10.90 -4.36 10.28
C LEU A 184 11.27 -5.77 10.84
N ALA A 185 11.51 -5.89 12.14
CA ALA A 185 11.96 -7.15 12.76
C ALA A 185 11.04 -8.35 12.43
N GLY A 186 11.64 -9.48 12.04
CA GLY A 186 10.94 -10.76 11.83
C GLY A 186 10.46 -11.04 10.41
N ARG A 187 10.59 -10.10 9.46
CA ARG A 187 10.24 -10.33 8.04
C ARG A 187 11.24 -11.25 7.32
N ASP A 188 12.45 -11.37 7.85
CA ASP A 188 13.47 -12.35 7.47
C ASP A 188 13.07 -13.80 7.78
N LEU A 189 12.09 -13.99 8.69
CA LEU A 189 11.54 -15.30 9.04
C LEU A 189 10.45 -15.77 8.07
N LEU A 190 10.00 -14.92 7.15
CA LEU A 190 8.94 -15.29 6.20
C LEU A 190 9.45 -16.29 5.17
N THR A 191 8.77 -17.42 5.06
CA THR A 191 8.92 -18.39 3.95
C THR A 191 7.55 -18.89 3.51
N ILE A 192 7.39 -19.27 2.25
CA ILE A 192 6.12 -19.81 1.74
C ILE A 192 5.72 -21.07 2.52
N ALA A 193 6.67 -21.91 2.90
CA ALA A 193 6.40 -23.13 3.67
C ALA A 193 5.85 -22.79 5.06
N ASP A 194 6.52 -21.89 5.79
CA ASP A 194 6.12 -21.51 7.14
C ASP A 194 4.83 -20.68 7.16
N ILE A 195 4.55 -19.91 6.10
CA ILE A 195 3.27 -19.20 5.92
C ILE A 195 2.11 -20.20 5.84
N LEU A 196 2.28 -21.31 5.13
CA LEU A 196 1.25 -22.35 5.07
C LEU A 196 1.13 -23.11 6.39
N ASP A 197 2.23 -23.48 7.05
CA ASP A 197 2.16 -24.11 8.38
C ASP A 197 1.47 -23.19 9.39
N PHE A 198 1.83 -21.90 9.42
CA PHE A 198 1.15 -20.91 10.25
C PHE A 198 -0.34 -20.81 9.91
N ALA A 199 -0.69 -20.68 8.63
CA ALA A 199 -2.08 -20.61 8.20
C ALA A 199 -2.87 -21.86 8.59
N ASP A 200 -2.29 -23.06 8.59
CA ASP A 200 -2.96 -24.30 8.97
C ASP A 200 -3.06 -24.51 10.49
N SER A 201 -2.12 -23.95 11.26
CA SER A 201 -2.00 -24.23 12.69
C SER A 201 -2.31 -23.06 13.62
N CYS A 202 -2.50 -21.84 13.09
CA CYS A 202 -2.71 -20.67 13.93
C CYS A 202 -4.00 -20.73 14.73
N GLU A 203 -3.95 -20.14 15.93
CA GLU A 203 -5.13 -19.82 16.72
C GLU A 203 -5.83 -18.64 16.07
N LEU A 204 -7.07 -18.87 15.62
CA LEU A 204 -7.80 -17.86 14.85
C LEU A 204 -8.06 -16.59 15.65
N ASP A 205 -8.17 -16.67 16.97
CA ASP A 205 -8.39 -15.51 17.84
C ASP A 205 -7.23 -14.50 17.79
N ASP A 206 -6.01 -14.93 17.45
CA ASP A 206 -4.84 -14.05 17.35
C ASP A 206 -4.85 -13.19 16.08
N ILE A 207 -5.52 -13.65 15.01
CA ILE A 207 -5.56 -12.99 13.70
C ILE A 207 -6.96 -12.45 13.34
N ARG A 208 -8.01 -12.95 14.01
CA ARG A 208 -9.40 -12.59 13.73
C ARG A 208 -9.67 -11.08 13.79
N PRO A 209 -9.20 -10.33 14.82
CA PRO A 209 -9.54 -8.91 14.92
C PRO A 209 -9.11 -8.10 13.69
N VAL A 210 -7.86 -8.26 13.24
CA VAL A 210 -7.33 -7.51 12.09
C VAL A 210 -7.98 -7.97 10.77
N LEU A 211 -8.26 -9.27 10.63
CA LEU A 211 -8.90 -9.80 9.43
C LEU A 211 -10.39 -9.47 9.34
N ASP A 212 -11.11 -9.39 10.46
CA ASP A 212 -12.51 -8.95 10.46
C ASP A 212 -12.63 -7.50 9.98
N THR A 213 -11.77 -6.61 10.47
CA THR A 213 -11.71 -5.23 9.97
C THR A 213 -11.36 -5.18 8.48
N GLN A 214 -10.39 -5.98 8.03
CA GLN A 214 -10.02 -6.06 6.61
C GLN A 214 -11.19 -6.53 5.74
N ILE A 215 -11.88 -7.59 6.15
CA ILE A 215 -13.06 -8.11 5.43
C ILE A 215 -14.12 -7.02 5.34
N GLN A 216 -14.43 -6.34 6.45
CA GLN A 216 -15.48 -5.32 6.48
C GLN A 216 -15.15 -4.15 5.57
N TYR A 217 -14.01 -3.49 5.79
CA TYR A 217 -13.67 -2.24 5.09
C TYR A 217 -13.42 -2.47 3.61
N ASN A 218 -12.63 -3.48 3.26
CA ASN A 218 -12.27 -3.72 1.86
C ASN A 218 -13.46 -4.25 1.05
N THR A 219 -14.41 -4.97 1.67
CA THR A 219 -15.67 -5.32 1.00
C THR A 219 -16.52 -4.08 0.77
N GLN A 220 -16.67 -3.19 1.77
CA GLN A 220 -17.52 -2.00 1.63
C GLN A 220 -17.05 -1.08 0.50
N ILE A 221 -15.76 -0.73 0.43
CA ILE A 221 -15.26 0.13 -0.65
C ILE A 221 -15.37 -0.54 -2.03
N SER A 222 -15.25 -1.87 -2.08
CA SER A 222 -15.37 -2.64 -3.32
C SER A 222 -16.80 -2.61 -3.86
N GLU A 223 -17.80 -2.76 -2.99
CA GLU A 223 -19.21 -2.65 -3.37
C GLU A 223 -19.57 -1.20 -3.76
N GLU A 224 -19.09 -0.20 -3.01
CA GLU A 224 -19.24 1.22 -3.36
C GLU A 224 -18.66 1.53 -4.73
N GLY A 225 -17.45 1.04 -5.02
CA GLY A 225 -16.80 1.24 -6.32
C GLY A 225 -17.52 0.58 -7.50
N LEU A 226 -18.33 -0.47 -7.25
CA LEU A 226 -19.15 -1.09 -8.29
C LEU A 226 -20.48 -0.36 -8.51
N LEU A 227 -21.04 0.22 -7.45
CA LEU A 227 -22.32 0.93 -7.49
C LEU A 227 -22.19 2.37 -7.96
N GLY A 228 -21.05 3.02 -7.68
CA GLY A 228 -20.77 4.40 -8.06
C GLY A 228 -20.13 4.56 -9.43
N ASP A 229 -19.84 5.82 -9.77
CA ASP A 229 -19.11 6.23 -10.97
C ASP A 229 -17.76 6.79 -10.54
N TYR A 230 -16.74 5.93 -10.53
CA TYR A 230 -15.41 6.27 -10.02
C TYR A 230 -14.32 5.97 -11.04
N GLY A 231 -13.37 6.90 -11.14
CA GLY A 231 -12.12 6.68 -11.86
C GLY A 231 -12.33 6.26 -13.32
N ALA A 232 -11.82 5.07 -13.66
CA ALA A 232 -11.94 4.50 -15.00
C ALA A 232 -13.03 3.42 -15.09
N ASN A 233 -13.78 3.17 -14.02
CA ASN A 233 -14.86 2.18 -13.94
C ASN A 233 -14.43 0.80 -14.48
N ILE A 234 -13.24 0.35 -14.11
CA ILE A 234 -12.67 -0.91 -14.62
C ILE A 234 -13.55 -2.08 -14.19
N GLY A 235 -13.96 -2.12 -12.92
CA GLY A 235 -14.76 -3.22 -12.39
C GLY A 235 -16.10 -3.39 -13.11
N SER A 236 -16.89 -2.33 -13.23
CA SER A 236 -18.19 -2.37 -13.92
C SER A 236 -18.04 -2.63 -15.43
N THR A 237 -16.98 -2.12 -16.06
CA THR A 237 -16.62 -2.45 -17.45
C THR A 237 -16.35 -3.95 -17.62
N MET A 238 -15.55 -4.55 -16.72
CA MET A 238 -15.25 -5.99 -16.77
C MET A 238 -16.50 -6.84 -16.59
N LEU A 239 -17.39 -6.51 -15.65
CA LEU A 239 -18.64 -7.25 -15.46
C LEU A 239 -19.54 -7.18 -16.71
N LYS A 240 -19.61 -6.00 -17.33
CA LYS A 240 -20.43 -5.77 -18.52
C LYS A 240 -19.96 -6.58 -19.73
N PHE A 241 -18.65 -6.67 -19.96
CA PHE A 241 -18.09 -7.24 -21.20
C PHE A 241 -17.53 -8.66 -21.05
N TYR A 242 -17.18 -9.10 -19.84
CA TYR A 242 -16.59 -10.41 -19.59
C TYR A 242 -17.46 -11.35 -18.73
N GLY A 243 -18.68 -10.94 -18.38
CA GLY A 243 -19.65 -11.75 -17.61
C GLY A 243 -19.46 -11.63 -16.09
N ASP A 244 -20.21 -12.41 -15.31
CA ASP A 244 -20.24 -12.26 -13.84
C ASP A 244 -19.79 -13.51 -13.07
N ASP A 245 -19.11 -14.45 -13.73
CA ASP A 245 -18.60 -15.65 -13.05
C ASP A 245 -17.65 -15.28 -11.89
N VAL A 246 -17.43 -16.21 -10.96
CA VAL A 246 -16.64 -15.94 -9.75
C VAL A 246 -15.25 -15.38 -10.05
N ARG A 247 -14.60 -15.85 -11.13
CA ARG A 247 -13.27 -15.37 -11.52
C ARG A 247 -13.36 -13.92 -11.93
N ASN A 248 -14.24 -13.58 -12.86
CA ASN A 248 -14.36 -12.20 -13.35
C ASN A 248 -14.87 -11.26 -12.26
N ARG A 249 -15.80 -11.73 -11.42
CA ARG A 249 -16.34 -10.95 -10.31
C ARG A 249 -15.30 -10.64 -9.24
N ALA A 250 -14.43 -11.58 -8.91
CA ALA A 250 -13.31 -11.36 -7.99
C ALA A 250 -12.34 -10.28 -8.50
N ILE A 251 -12.01 -10.33 -9.79
CA ILE A 251 -11.13 -9.35 -10.45
C ILE A 251 -11.82 -7.97 -10.49
N ALA A 252 -13.06 -7.91 -10.95
CA ALA A 252 -13.84 -6.69 -11.10
C ALA A 252 -14.05 -5.98 -9.76
N LYS A 253 -14.36 -6.72 -8.69
CA LYS A 253 -14.55 -6.16 -7.34
C LYS A 253 -13.28 -5.54 -6.78
N ALA A 254 -12.14 -6.19 -6.94
CA ALA A 254 -10.86 -5.63 -6.50
C ALA A 254 -10.51 -4.35 -7.28
N ALA A 255 -10.72 -4.35 -8.59
CA ALA A 255 -10.52 -3.16 -9.43
C ALA A 255 -11.45 -2.00 -9.04
N ALA A 256 -12.74 -2.29 -8.83
CA ALA A 256 -13.75 -1.31 -8.42
C ALA A 256 -13.40 -0.63 -7.09
N GLY A 257 -12.96 -1.40 -6.09
CA GLY A 257 -12.50 -0.82 -4.81
C GLY A 257 -11.33 0.15 -4.99
N SER A 258 -10.41 -0.14 -5.92
CA SER A 258 -9.33 0.79 -6.26
C SER A 258 -9.81 2.00 -7.05
N ASP A 259 -10.78 1.87 -7.95
CA ASP A 259 -11.36 3.03 -8.66
C ASP A 259 -11.98 4.01 -7.66
N ALA A 260 -12.80 3.51 -6.73
CA ALA A 260 -13.38 4.30 -5.64
C ALA A 260 -12.29 4.99 -4.81
N ARG A 261 -11.31 4.22 -4.31
CA ARG A 261 -10.25 4.75 -3.45
C ARG A 261 -9.40 5.81 -4.14
N MET A 262 -8.93 5.55 -5.36
CA MET A 262 -8.06 6.46 -6.11
C MET A 262 -8.79 7.72 -6.60
N SER A 263 -10.12 7.71 -6.53
CA SER A 263 -10.99 8.82 -6.89
C SER A 263 -11.51 9.59 -5.67
N GLY A 264 -10.98 9.30 -4.46
CA GLY A 264 -11.27 10.06 -3.25
C GLY A 264 -12.48 9.60 -2.45
N CYS A 265 -12.97 8.37 -2.68
CA CYS A 265 -14.00 7.77 -1.83
C CYS A 265 -13.59 7.83 -0.35
N GLU A 266 -14.54 8.24 0.49
CA GLU A 266 -14.35 8.48 1.92
C GLU A 266 -14.44 7.18 2.76
N LEU A 267 -14.64 6.01 2.15
CA LEU A 267 -14.65 4.75 2.89
C LEU A 267 -13.21 4.32 3.25
N PRO A 268 -12.97 3.85 4.49
CA PRO A 268 -11.66 3.36 4.89
C PRO A 268 -11.35 2.02 4.22
N VAL A 269 -10.06 1.71 4.16
CA VAL A 269 -9.56 0.40 3.72
C VAL A 269 -8.50 -0.09 4.69
N VAL A 270 -8.35 -1.40 4.83
CA VAL A 270 -7.20 -1.98 5.54
C VAL A 270 -6.08 -2.18 4.54
N ILE A 271 -4.92 -1.59 4.82
CA ILE A 271 -3.73 -1.65 3.96
C ILE A 271 -3.03 -3.02 4.04
N ASN A 272 -2.11 -3.24 3.12
CA ASN A 272 -1.09 -4.29 3.22
C ASN A 272 0.21 -3.71 2.65
N SER A 273 1.34 -3.92 3.33
CA SER A 273 2.65 -3.42 2.89
C SER A 273 2.62 -1.91 2.61
N GLY A 274 1.96 -1.16 3.49
CA GLY A 274 1.79 0.30 3.37
C GLY A 274 0.82 0.79 2.30
N SER A 275 0.05 -0.06 1.60
CA SER A 275 -0.88 0.38 0.54
C SER A 275 -2.28 -0.22 0.67
N GLY A 276 -3.30 0.64 0.65
CA GLY A 276 -4.71 0.21 0.60
C GLY A 276 -5.09 -0.52 -0.68
N ASN A 277 -4.48 -0.21 -1.83
CA ASN A 277 -4.73 -0.94 -3.08
C ASN A 277 -4.20 -2.38 -2.97
N GLN A 278 -3.04 -2.56 -2.33
CA GLN A 278 -2.53 -3.90 -2.03
C GLN A 278 -3.47 -4.62 -1.06
N GLY A 279 -3.94 -3.94 -0.01
CA GLY A 279 -4.93 -4.46 0.94
C GLY A 279 -6.22 -4.95 0.29
N ILE A 280 -6.82 -4.15 -0.59
CA ILE A 280 -8.00 -4.55 -1.39
C ILE A 280 -7.66 -5.77 -2.25
N THR A 281 -6.51 -5.74 -2.92
CA THR A 281 -6.10 -6.78 -3.88
C THR A 281 -5.85 -8.13 -3.21
N VAL A 282 -5.21 -8.17 -2.04
CA VAL A 282 -4.96 -9.42 -1.30
C VAL A 282 -6.24 -10.00 -0.67
N SER A 283 -7.23 -9.16 -0.36
CA SER A 283 -8.39 -9.59 0.42
C SER A 283 -9.65 -9.84 -0.42
N VAL A 284 -10.03 -8.89 -1.29
CA VAL A 284 -11.34 -8.92 -1.97
C VAL A 284 -11.52 -10.12 -2.89
N PRO A 285 -10.54 -10.52 -3.72
CA PRO A 285 -10.67 -11.72 -4.55
C PRO A 285 -10.86 -13.00 -3.72
N VAL A 286 -10.13 -13.12 -2.60
CA VAL A 286 -10.22 -14.26 -1.68
C VAL A 286 -11.58 -14.31 -1.00
N ILE A 287 -12.09 -13.15 -0.54
CA ILE A 287 -13.42 -13.04 0.06
C ILE A 287 -14.51 -13.45 -0.94
N GLU A 288 -14.39 -13.02 -2.20
CA GLU A 288 -15.37 -13.33 -3.25
C GLU A 288 -15.38 -14.83 -3.60
N TYR A 289 -14.21 -15.46 -3.71
CA TYR A 289 -14.12 -16.91 -3.89
C TYR A 289 -14.63 -17.69 -2.67
N ALA A 290 -14.33 -17.25 -1.45
CA ALA A 290 -14.84 -17.89 -0.24
C ALA A 290 -16.37 -17.89 -0.19
N LYS A 291 -17.01 -16.78 -0.57
CA LYS A 291 -18.47 -16.68 -0.72
C LYS A 291 -18.99 -17.67 -1.77
N ALA A 292 -18.38 -17.70 -2.96
CA ALA A 292 -18.82 -18.57 -4.05
C ALA A 292 -18.64 -20.07 -3.74
N LEU A 293 -17.58 -20.43 -3.01
CA LEU A 293 -17.29 -21.80 -2.58
C LEU A 293 -18.04 -22.22 -1.30
N ALA A 294 -18.78 -21.29 -0.67
CA ALA A 294 -19.50 -21.49 0.58
C ALA A 294 -18.61 -22.11 1.70
N VAL A 295 -17.36 -21.67 1.80
CA VAL A 295 -16.44 -22.19 2.82
C VAL A 295 -16.75 -21.61 4.21
N PRO A 296 -16.44 -22.34 5.30
CA PRO A 296 -16.53 -21.80 6.66
C PRO A 296 -15.65 -20.56 6.86
N LYS A 297 -16.07 -19.65 7.75
CA LYS A 297 -15.35 -18.40 8.06
C LYS A 297 -13.90 -18.64 8.49
N ASP A 298 -13.66 -19.71 9.24
CA ASP A 298 -12.33 -20.15 9.67
C ASP A 298 -11.39 -20.39 8.49
N ARG A 299 -11.89 -21.02 7.41
CA ARG A 299 -11.09 -21.26 6.20
C ARG A 299 -10.82 -19.97 5.43
N LEU A 300 -11.76 -19.01 5.44
CA LEU A 300 -11.54 -17.68 4.90
C LEU A 300 -10.42 -16.95 5.66
N TYR A 301 -10.40 -16.98 7.00
CA TYR A 301 -9.33 -16.33 7.76
C TYR A 301 -7.95 -16.92 7.44
N ARG A 302 -7.85 -18.25 7.37
CA ARG A 302 -6.59 -18.92 7.00
C ARG A 302 -6.14 -18.54 5.59
N ALA A 303 -7.06 -18.51 4.62
CA ALA A 303 -6.73 -18.07 3.26
C ALA A 303 -6.30 -16.59 3.17
N LEU A 304 -6.92 -15.71 3.96
CA LEU A 304 -6.51 -14.31 4.05
C LEU A 304 -5.14 -14.18 4.72
N ALA A 305 -4.82 -14.99 5.73
CA ALA A 305 -3.47 -15.01 6.31
C ALA A 305 -2.42 -15.41 5.25
N VAL A 306 -2.68 -16.45 4.46
CA VAL A 306 -1.81 -16.86 3.33
C VAL A 306 -1.64 -15.70 2.35
N SER A 307 -2.73 -15.11 1.87
CA SER A 307 -2.69 -14.02 0.88
C SER A 307 -1.94 -12.79 1.40
N ASN A 308 -2.22 -12.35 2.63
CA ASN A 308 -1.57 -11.17 3.20
C ASN A 308 -0.08 -11.41 3.45
N LEU A 309 0.29 -12.53 4.07
CA LEU A 309 1.68 -12.82 4.43
C LEU A 309 2.56 -13.08 3.19
N ILE A 310 2.03 -13.72 2.15
CA ILE A 310 2.77 -13.89 0.89
C ILE A 310 3.06 -12.53 0.25
N ALA A 311 2.07 -11.64 0.17
CA ALA A 311 2.28 -10.30 -0.37
C ALA A 311 3.32 -9.50 0.43
N ILE A 312 3.29 -9.60 1.76
CA ILE A 312 4.27 -8.96 2.65
C ILE A 312 5.67 -9.55 2.44
N HIS A 313 5.78 -10.88 2.30
CA HIS A 313 7.04 -11.56 2.01
C HIS A 313 7.67 -11.08 0.71
N GLU A 314 6.88 -11.04 -0.38
CA GLU A 314 7.32 -10.51 -1.66
C GLU A 314 7.78 -9.05 -1.58
N LYS A 315 7.04 -8.21 -0.84
CA LYS A 315 7.33 -6.77 -0.74
C LYS A 315 8.50 -6.44 0.17
N SER A 316 8.79 -7.28 1.16
CA SER A 316 9.90 -7.09 2.11
C SER A 316 11.25 -7.01 1.39
N GLY A 317 11.44 -7.75 0.30
CA GLY A 317 12.67 -7.69 -0.51
C GLY A 317 12.75 -6.52 -1.50
N ILE A 318 11.62 -5.89 -1.84
CA ILE A 318 11.53 -4.79 -2.83
C ILE A 318 11.68 -3.42 -2.14
N GLY A 319 11.06 -3.26 -0.97
CA GLY A 319 10.90 -1.98 -0.29
C GLY A 319 9.51 -1.35 -0.48
N ARG A 320 9.25 -0.32 0.32
CA ARG A 320 7.93 0.33 0.44
C ARG A 320 7.59 1.19 -0.78
N LEU A 321 8.56 1.98 -1.25
CA LEU A 321 8.43 2.85 -2.41
C LEU A 321 9.38 2.38 -3.52
N SER A 322 8.81 2.01 -4.67
CA SER A 322 9.55 1.53 -5.84
C SER A 322 8.72 1.81 -7.10
N ALA A 323 9.37 1.76 -8.27
CA ALA A 323 8.69 1.69 -9.56
C ALA A 323 8.13 0.29 -9.86
N TYR A 324 8.36 -0.72 -9.01
CA TYR A 324 7.63 -1.99 -9.08
C TYR A 324 6.23 -1.84 -8.47
N CYS A 325 5.18 -2.15 -9.24
CA CYS A 325 3.82 -2.01 -8.75
C CYS A 325 3.48 -3.06 -7.69
N GLY A 326 3.19 -2.62 -6.46
CA GLY A 326 2.78 -3.53 -5.37
C GLY A 326 1.49 -4.32 -5.66
N ALA A 327 0.66 -3.86 -6.60
CA ALA A 327 -0.51 -4.62 -7.07
C ALA A 327 -0.10 -5.98 -7.66
N VAL A 328 1.12 -6.11 -8.20
CA VAL A 328 1.64 -7.37 -8.72
C VAL A 328 1.77 -8.40 -7.61
N SER A 329 2.55 -8.08 -6.56
CA SER A 329 2.72 -8.95 -5.39
C SER A 329 1.36 -9.28 -4.77
N ALA A 330 0.52 -8.28 -4.54
CA ALA A 330 -0.79 -8.48 -3.96
C ALA A 330 -1.72 -9.39 -4.81
N GLY A 331 -1.70 -9.24 -6.14
CA GLY A 331 -2.53 -10.04 -7.05
C GLY A 331 -2.03 -11.48 -7.17
N CYS A 332 -0.72 -11.68 -7.21
CA CYS A 332 -0.09 -13.00 -7.20
C CYS A 332 -0.41 -13.74 -5.89
N ALA A 333 -0.29 -13.05 -4.76
CA ALA A 333 -0.63 -13.58 -3.44
C ALA A 333 -2.14 -13.89 -3.30
N ALA A 334 -3.02 -13.06 -3.85
CA ALA A 334 -4.46 -13.34 -3.90
C ALA A 334 -4.77 -14.64 -4.65
N GLY A 335 -4.07 -14.90 -5.77
CA GLY A 335 -4.13 -16.18 -6.48
C GLY A 335 -3.73 -17.36 -5.60
N CYS A 336 -2.72 -17.21 -4.75
CA CYS A 336 -2.31 -18.22 -3.77
C CYS A 336 -3.37 -18.45 -2.68
N GLY A 337 -3.98 -17.37 -2.16
CA GLY A 337 -5.09 -17.46 -1.22
C GLY A 337 -6.31 -18.18 -1.81
N ILE A 338 -6.64 -17.92 -3.08
CA ILE A 338 -7.70 -18.63 -3.81
C ILE A 338 -7.35 -20.11 -3.98
N ALA A 339 -6.10 -20.43 -4.36
CA ALA A 339 -5.64 -21.81 -4.46
C ALA A 339 -5.78 -22.55 -3.11
N TYR A 340 -5.39 -21.91 -2.01
CA TYR A 340 -5.53 -22.44 -0.65
C TYR A 340 -7.00 -22.72 -0.28
N LEU A 341 -7.92 -21.80 -0.60
CA LEU A 341 -9.37 -22.02 -0.43
C LEU A 341 -9.84 -23.30 -1.13
N GLN A 342 -9.26 -23.61 -2.30
CA GLN A 342 -9.58 -24.78 -3.12
C GLN A 342 -8.79 -26.04 -2.72
N GLY A 343 -8.01 -26.00 -1.64
CA GLY A 343 -7.30 -27.16 -1.09
C GLY A 343 -5.95 -27.47 -1.73
N ALA A 344 -5.36 -26.47 -2.39
CA ALA A 344 -4.02 -26.57 -2.94
C ALA A 344 -2.97 -26.83 -1.84
N ASP A 345 -2.02 -27.71 -2.13
CA ASP A 345 -0.86 -27.96 -1.28
C ASP A 345 0.28 -26.96 -1.53
N TYR A 346 1.38 -27.10 -0.77
CA TYR A 346 2.57 -26.26 -0.94
C TYR A 346 3.07 -26.22 -2.39
N LYS A 347 3.09 -27.37 -3.08
CA LYS A 347 3.60 -27.44 -4.45
C LYS A 347 2.74 -26.62 -5.40
N ALA A 348 1.42 -26.78 -5.31
CA ALA A 348 0.46 -26.00 -6.08
C ALA A 348 0.60 -24.51 -5.83
N ILE A 349 0.69 -24.08 -4.57
CA ILE A 349 0.83 -22.67 -4.18
C ILE A 349 2.16 -22.08 -4.68
N ALA A 350 3.27 -22.82 -4.52
CA ALA A 350 4.57 -22.40 -5.01
C ALA A 350 4.57 -22.19 -6.54
N HIS A 351 3.95 -23.09 -7.30
CA HIS A 351 3.82 -22.94 -8.75
C HIS A 351 2.85 -21.82 -9.15
N THR A 352 1.74 -21.65 -8.44
CA THR A 352 0.82 -20.52 -8.64
C THR A 352 1.58 -19.19 -8.55
N LEU A 353 2.36 -19.02 -7.48
CA LEU A 353 3.12 -17.78 -7.24
C LEU A 353 4.18 -17.54 -8.32
N VAL A 354 5.00 -18.55 -8.61
CA VAL A 354 6.02 -18.46 -9.67
C VAL A 354 5.39 -18.14 -11.02
N ASN A 355 4.28 -18.79 -11.35
CA ASN A 355 3.59 -18.56 -12.61
C ASN A 355 3.07 -17.14 -12.73
N ALA A 356 2.38 -16.66 -11.68
CA ALA A 356 1.83 -15.32 -11.66
C ALA A 356 2.94 -14.25 -11.76
N LEU A 357 4.01 -14.38 -10.96
CA LEU A 357 5.14 -13.45 -10.98
C LEU A 357 5.81 -13.37 -12.35
N ALA A 358 5.99 -14.50 -13.03
CA ALA A 358 6.58 -14.52 -14.37
C ALA A 358 5.73 -13.77 -15.41
N ILE A 359 4.41 -13.72 -15.23
CA ILE A 359 3.48 -13.04 -16.16
C ILE A 359 3.52 -11.52 -15.97
N VAL A 360 3.54 -11.02 -14.72
CA VAL A 360 3.24 -9.61 -14.41
C VAL A 360 4.34 -8.79 -13.75
N SER A 361 5.54 -9.35 -13.46
CA SER A 361 6.65 -8.62 -12.80
C SER A 361 7.24 -7.42 -13.55
N GLY A 362 6.64 -6.99 -14.66
CA GLY A 362 6.99 -5.77 -15.39
C GLY A 362 6.00 -4.61 -15.21
N ILE A 363 4.91 -4.77 -14.46
CA ILE A 363 3.93 -3.68 -14.26
C ILE A 363 4.56 -2.59 -13.37
N ILE A 364 4.70 -1.40 -13.93
CA ILE A 364 5.34 -0.26 -13.25
C ILE A 364 4.38 0.49 -12.30
N CYS A 365 4.93 1.17 -11.31
CA CYS A 365 4.25 2.11 -10.42
C CYS A 365 4.63 3.55 -10.76
N ASP A 366 3.70 4.26 -11.39
CA ASP A 366 3.77 5.65 -11.82
C ASP A 366 2.83 6.55 -11.00
N GLY A 367 2.67 6.24 -9.71
CA GLY A 367 1.88 7.04 -8.78
C GLY A 367 0.47 6.51 -8.49
N ALA A 368 -0.31 7.23 -7.70
CA ALA A 368 -1.70 6.90 -7.39
C ALA A 368 -2.67 7.67 -8.32
N LYS A 369 -3.57 6.93 -8.98
CA LYS A 369 -4.47 7.40 -10.06
C LYS A 369 -5.44 6.28 -10.48
N PRO A 370 -6.50 6.58 -11.26
CA PRO A 370 -7.47 5.59 -11.70
C PRO A 370 -6.89 4.36 -12.41
N SER A 371 -5.78 4.50 -13.15
CA SER A 371 -5.15 3.34 -13.84
C SER A 371 -4.63 2.25 -12.90
N CYS A 372 -4.53 2.51 -11.59
CA CYS A 372 -4.27 1.48 -10.59
C CYS A 372 -5.31 0.35 -10.62
N ALA A 373 -6.59 0.65 -10.88
CA ALA A 373 -7.64 -0.35 -10.95
C ALA A 373 -7.38 -1.39 -12.06
N ALA A 374 -6.91 -0.94 -13.23
CA ALA A 374 -6.54 -1.83 -14.32
C ALA A 374 -5.30 -2.69 -13.99
N LYS A 375 -4.31 -2.12 -13.30
CA LYS A 375 -3.11 -2.86 -12.85
C LYS A 375 -3.44 -3.95 -11.84
N ILE A 376 -4.37 -3.66 -10.92
CA ILE A 376 -4.92 -4.66 -9.99
C ILE A 376 -5.66 -5.75 -10.75
N ALA A 377 -6.53 -5.38 -11.70
CA ALA A 377 -7.27 -6.36 -12.48
C ALA A 377 -6.35 -7.36 -13.18
N SER A 378 -5.32 -6.86 -13.89
CA SER A 378 -4.33 -7.71 -14.56
C SER A 378 -3.52 -8.57 -13.59
N SER A 379 -3.21 -8.07 -12.40
CA SER A 379 -2.41 -8.82 -11.41
C SER A 379 -3.21 -9.94 -10.75
N VAL A 380 -4.48 -9.69 -10.39
CA VAL A 380 -5.38 -10.74 -9.87
C VAL A 380 -5.67 -11.78 -10.94
N GLU A 381 -5.88 -11.36 -12.19
CA GLU A 381 -6.03 -12.26 -13.33
C GLU A 381 -4.81 -13.18 -13.48
N ALA A 382 -3.59 -12.64 -13.40
CA ALA A 382 -2.36 -13.43 -13.47
C ALA A 382 -2.22 -14.41 -12.30
N GLY A 383 -2.61 -14.01 -11.08
CA GLY A 383 -2.67 -14.89 -9.91
C GLY A 383 -3.59 -16.10 -10.13
N ILE A 384 -4.81 -15.87 -10.60
CA ILE A 384 -5.78 -16.93 -10.90
C ILE A 384 -5.29 -17.80 -12.06
N MET A 385 -4.75 -17.19 -13.12
CA MET A 385 -4.19 -17.91 -14.27
C MET A 385 -3.02 -18.80 -13.85
N GLY A 386 -2.14 -18.33 -12.96
CA GLY A 386 -1.01 -19.10 -12.44
C GLY A 386 -1.44 -20.41 -11.77
N TYR A 387 -2.55 -20.38 -11.04
CA TYR A 387 -3.14 -21.58 -10.44
C TYR A 387 -3.80 -22.49 -11.48
N HIS A 388 -4.55 -21.92 -12.43
CA HIS A 388 -5.14 -22.69 -13.53
C HIS A 388 -4.10 -23.39 -14.40
N MET A 389 -2.95 -22.75 -14.63
CA MET A 389 -1.80 -23.38 -15.31
C MET A 389 -1.35 -24.62 -14.54
N TYR A 390 -1.17 -24.51 -13.22
CA TYR A 390 -0.78 -25.65 -12.38
C TYR A 390 -1.79 -26.80 -12.45
N LEU A 391 -3.09 -26.50 -12.33
CA LEU A 391 -4.16 -27.50 -12.48
C LEU A 391 -4.14 -28.20 -13.84
N ASN A 392 -3.68 -27.50 -14.89
CA ASN A 392 -3.51 -28.05 -16.23
C ASN A 392 -2.13 -28.70 -16.48
N GLY A 393 -1.35 -28.94 -15.42
CA GLY A 393 -0.01 -29.54 -15.51
C GLY A 393 1.04 -28.65 -16.17
N GLN A 394 0.77 -27.34 -16.28
CA GLN A 394 1.65 -26.35 -16.90
C GLN A 394 2.36 -25.48 -15.85
N GLN A 395 3.56 -25.01 -16.19
CA GLN A 395 4.36 -24.10 -15.38
C GLN A 395 5.42 -23.43 -16.23
N PHE A 396 5.89 -22.25 -15.82
CA PHE A 396 7.19 -21.75 -16.27
C PHE A 396 8.32 -22.48 -15.55
N ARG A 397 9.44 -22.64 -16.23
CA ARG A 397 10.56 -23.47 -15.77
C ARG A 397 11.75 -22.60 -15.39
N ALA A 398 12.63 -23.15 -14.56
CA ALA A 398 13.89 -22.50 -14.25
C ALA A 398 14.69 -22.24 -15.54
N GLY A 399 15.15 -21.00 -15.72
CA GLY A 399 15.78 -20.53 -16.95
C GLY A 399 14.85 -19.75 -17.89
N ASP A 400 13.53 -19.80 -17.66
CA ASP A 400 12.59 -18.92 -18.36
C ASP A 400 12.66 -17.51 -17.76
N GLY A 401 13.52 -16.66 -18.32
CA GLY A 401 13.69 -15.27 -17.89
C GLY A 401 14.11 -15.15 -16.41
N ILE A 402 13.27 -14.54 -15.58
CA ILE A 402 13.55 -14.31 -14.14
C ILE A 402 13.24 -15.52 -13.25
N VAL A 403 12.70 -16.61 -13.80
CA VAL A 403 12.29 -17.80 -13.02
C VAL A 403 13.51 -18.65 -12.65
N THR A 404 13.65 -18.97 -11.36
CA THR A 404 14.68 -19.85 -10.84
C THR A 404 14.06 -20.96 -9.99
N LYS A 405 14.66 -22.15 -10.00
CA LYS A 405 14.15 -23.32 -9.26
C LYS A 405 13.96 -22.99 -7.77
N GLY A 406 12.74 -23.20 -7.26
CA GLY A 406 12.36 -22.88 -5.89
C GLY A 406 11.69 -21.50 -5.80
N VAL A 407 10.51 -21.46 -5.16
CA VAL A 407 9.68 -20.25 -5.08
C VAL A 407 10.43 -19.08 -4.43
N GLU A 408 11.17 -19.33 -3.36
CA GLU A 408 11.99 -18.32 -2.67
C GLU A 408 13.06 -17.69 -3.58
N ASN A 409 13.65 -18.47 -4.49
CA ASN A 409 14.62 -17.94 -5.45
C ASN A 409 13.96 -16.99 -6.45
N THR A 410 12.74 -17.31 -6.91
CA THR A 410 12.01 -16.43 -7.82
C THR A 410 11.56 -15.14 -7.12
N ILE A 411 11.09 -15.23 -5.87
CA ILE A 411 10.79 -14.05 -5.04
C ILE A 411 12.03 -13.16 -4.88
N ARG A 412 13.20 -13.74 -4.64
CA ARG A 412 14.46 -12.99 -4.56
C ARG A 412 14.82 -12.29 -5.87
N ASN A 413 14.64 -12.94 -7.02
CA ASN A 413 14.90 -12.32 -8.33
C ASN A 413 13.96 -11.14 -8.59
N VAL A 414 12.67 -11.30 -8.27
CA VAL A 414 11.67 -10.22 -8.36
C VAL A 414 12.02 -9.08 -7.41
N SER A 415 12.45 -9.40 -6.19
CA SER A 415 12.91 -8.43 -5.20
C SER A 415 14.09 -7.62 -5.71
N GLN A 416 15.09 -8.29 -6.29
CA GLN A 416 16.23 -7.64 -6.91
C GLN A 416 15.81 -6.73 -8.08
N LEU A 417 14.95 -7.23 -8.97
CA LEU A 417 14.43 -6.43 -10.09
C LEU A 417 13.72 -5.15 -9.60
N GLY A 418 12.84 -5.27 -8.61
CA GLY A 418 12.07 -4.14 -8.09
C GLY A 418 12.91 -3.16 -7.27
N ARG A 419 13.90 -3.64 -6.51
CA ARG A 419 14.74 -2.80 -5.65
C ARG A 419 15.90 -2.14 -6.41
N GLU A 420 16.63 -2.94 -7.18
CA GLU A 420 17.85 -2.49 -7.87
C GLU A 420 17.54 -2.09 -9.31
N GLY A 421 16.90 -2.98 -10.07
CA GLY A 421 16.64 -2.77 -11.51
C GLY A 421 15.73 -1.57 -11.78
N MET A 422 14.65 -1.43 -11.01
CA MET A 422 13.66 -0.38 -11.20
C MET A 422 14.01 0.95 -10.50
N ARG A 423 15.18 1.07 -9.87
CA ARG A 423 15.59 2.32 -9.22
C ARG A 423 15.78 3.48 -10.21
N GLU A 424 16.40 3.21 -11.35
CA GLU A 424 16.53 4.23 -12.41
C GLU A 424 15.23 4.41 -13.20
N THR A 425 14.41 3.34 -13.32
CA THR A 425 13.05 3.44 -13.87
C THR A 425 12.21 4.44 -13.06
N ASP A 426 12.32 4.41 -11.74
CA ASP A 426 11.61 5.33 -10.85
C ASP A 426 11.97 6.79 -11.13
N LYS A 427 13.27 7.10 -11.27
CA LYS A 427 13.73 8.46 -11.60
C LYS A 427 13.21 8.93 -12.96
N GLU A 428 13.22 8.05 -13.97
CA GLU A 428 12.73 8.42 -15.30
C GLU A 428 11.22 8.64 -15.29
N ILE A 429 10.46 7.84 -14.53
CA ILE A 429 9.01 8.07 -14.31
C ILE A 429 8.79 9.46 -13.70
N VAL A 430 9.49 9.81 -12.62
CA VAL A 430 9.36 11.14 -12.00
C VAL A 430 9.68 12.25 -12.99
N LYS A 431 10.77 12.11 -13.75
CA LYS A 431 11.15 13.08 -14.78
C LYS A 431 10.06 13.25 -15.84
N ILE A 432 9.52 12.16 -16.39
CA ILE A 432 8.40 12.20 -17.35
C ILE A 432 7.20 12.94 -16.73
N MET A 433 6.86 12.62 -15.48
CA MET A 433 5.74 13.24 -14.78
C MET A 433 5.96 14.73 -14.53
N LEU A 434 7.20 15.18 -14.30
CA LEU A 434 7.53 16.58 -14.07
C LEU A 434 7.72 17.39 -15.35
N GLN A 435 8.11 16.77 -16.47
CA GLN A 435 8.30 17.41 -17.77
C GLN A 435 6.99 17.84 -18.46
N GLY A 436 5.86 17.23 -18.12
CA GLY A 436 4.54 17.58 -18.66
C GLY A 436 3.91 18.83 -18.05
N GLN A 437 4.73 19.77 -17.54
CA GLN A 437 4.30 21.05 -16.98
C GLN A 437 4.49 22.19 -17.98
#